data_AF-U5VRH1-F1
#
_entry.id   AF-U5VRH1-F1
#
_cell.length_a   1.000
_cell.length_b   1.000
_cell.length_c   1.000
_cell.angle_alpha   90.00
_cell.angle_beta   90.00
_cell.angle_gamma   90.00
#
_symmetry.space_group_name_H-M   'P 1'
#
loop_
_entity.id
_entity.type
_entity.pdbx_description
1 polymer ?
#
loop_
_entity_poly.entity_id
_entity_poly.type
_entity_poly.pdbx_seq_one_letter_code
_entity_poly.pdbx_strand_id
1 'polypeptide(L)'
;MLYDNAVATLTAWQATSDEADLARKRTLELLTAGPAAMTRAHRPGHVTASTLIVDDQRRVLLCLHGRLGMWMQLGGHCEPTDETLTSAALREATEESGIPGLRLDPDPIDVDIHAVRCGAAPGEPATESLHYDVRFLAVCPPGAIESISEESTALAWFTPDALPSPLAAGVTQQLAPAFARL
;
A
#
# COMPACT_ATOMS: atom_id res chain seq x y z
N MET A 1 -0.37 -5.47 -19.47
CA MET A 1 0.41 -4.37 -18.86
C MET A 1 -0.16 -4.10 -17.46
N LEU A 2 0.52 -3.32 -16.60
CA LEU A 2 0.10 -3.04 -15.22
C LEU A 2 -1.36 -2.63 -15.06
N TYR A 3 -1.84 -1.74 -15.92
CA TYR A 3 -3.25 -1.32 -15.98
C TYR A 3 -4.22 -2.51 -16.11
N ASP A 4 -3.96 -3.42 -17.06
CA ASP A 4 -4.81 -4.59 -17.28
C ASP A 4 -4.79 -5.52 -16.05
N ASN A 5 -3.62 -5.66 -15.40
CA ASN A 5 -3.50 -6.40 -14.16
C ASN A 5 -4.32 -5.76 -13.04
N ALA A 6 -4.27 -4.44 -12.87
CA ALA A 6 -5.05 -3.74 -11.84
C ALA A 6 -6.56 -3.92 -12.04
N VAL A 7 -7.05 -3.77 -13.29
CA VAL A 7 -8.46 -4.00 -13.64
C VAL A 7 -8.86 -5.45 -13.35
N ALA A 8 -8.05 -6.42 -13.78
CA ALA A 8 -8.33 -7.85 -13.57
C ALA A 8 -8.37 -8.21 -12.07
N THR A 9 -7.36 -7.77 -11.31
CA THR A 9 -7.26 -7.99 -9.86
C THR A 9 -8.49 -7.43 -9.15
N LEU A 10 -8.85 -6.17 -9.37
CA LEU A 10 -9.98 -5.52 -8.67
C LEU A 10 -11.35 -6.06 -9.12
N THR A 11 -11.45 -6.54 -10.36
CA THR A 11 -12.69 -7.16 -10.87
C THR A 11 -12.91 -8.53 -10.23
N ALA A 12 -11.86 -9.33 -10.10
CA ALA A 12 -11.92 -10.68 -9.54
C ALA A 12 -11.94 -10.69 -8.00
N TRP A 13 -11.36 -9.67 -7.36
CA TRP A 13 -11.24 -9.61 -5.91
C TRP A 13 -12.60 -9.49 -5.21
N GLN A 14 -12.81 -10.35 -4.22
CA GLN A 14 -13.94 -10.26 -3.29
C GLN A 14 -13.54 -9.39 -2.10
N ALA A 15 -14.22 -8.25 -1.97
CA ALA A 15 -13.96 -7.29 -0.92
C ALA A 15 -14.17 -7.88 0.48
N THR A 16 -13.35 -7.41 1.43
CA THR A 16 -13.27 -7.91 2.80
C THR A 16 -14.16 -7.12 3.78
N SER A 17 -14.71 -5.98 3.35
CA SER A 17 -15.74 -5.19 4.03
C SER A 17 -16.56 -4.36 3.03
N ASP A 18 -17.64 -3.72 3.50
CA ASP A 18 -18.45 -2.81 2.69
C ASP A 18 -17.66 -1.55 2.30
N GLU A 19 -16.84 -1.01 3.20
CA GLU A 19 -15.94 0.12 2.93
C GLU A 19 -14.93 -0.23 1.84
N ALA A 20 -14.32 -1.41 1.94
CA ALA A 20 -13.36 -1.90 0.97
C ALA A 20 -14.02 -2.17 -0.40
N ASP A 21 -15.27 -2.67 -0.42
CA ASP A 21 -16.02 -2.87 -1.67
C ASP A 21 -16.40 -1.54 -2.33
N LEU A 22 -16.78 -0.54 -1.53
CA LEU A 22 -17.03 0.81 -2.03
C LEU A 22 -15.75 1.42 -2.63
N ALA A 23 -14.62 1.28 -1.94
CA ALA A 23 -13.32 1.73 -2.44
C ALA A 23 -12.95 1.01 -3.74
N ARG A 24 -13.06 -0.33 -3.79
CA ARG A 24 -12.84 -1.15 -4.99
C ARG A 24 -13.65 -0.68 -6.19
N LYS A 25 -14.96 -0.46 -6.01
CA LYS A 25 -15.85 0.05 -7.07
C LYS A 25 -15.43 1.41 -7.57
N ARG A 26 -15.04 2.33 -6.67
CA ARG A 26 -14.52 3.65 -7.04
C ARG A 26 -13.16 3.58 -7.73
N THR A 27 -12.30 2.64 -7.37
CA THR A 27 -11.03 2.39 -8.08
C THR A 27 -11.28 1.87 -9.49
N LEU A 28 -12.24 0.96 -9.68
CA LEU A 28 -12.65 0.51 -11.02
C LEU A 28 -13.21 1.65 -11.87
N GLU A 29 -13.98 2.57 -11.27
CA GLU A 29 -14.45 3.77 -11.96
C GLU A 29 -13.30 4.69 -12.37
N LEU A 30 -12.31 4.92 -11.48
CA LEU A 30 -11.10 5.68 -11.82
C LEU A 30 -10.36 5.06 -13.02
N LEU A 31 -10.23 3.73 -13.03
CA LEU A 31 -9.54 2.98 -14.07
C LEU A 31 -10.21 3.12 -15.45
N THR A 32 -11.45 3.62 -15.55
CA THR A 32 -12.05 3.95 -16.86
C THR A 32 -11.28 5.04 -17.62
N ALA A 33 -10.45 5.83 -16.93
CA ALA A 33 -9.52 6.79 -17.55
C ALA A 33 -8.31 6.13 -18.24
N GLY A 34 -8.20 4.79 -18.19
CA GLY A 34 -7.14 4.02 -18.83
C GLY A 34 -5.79 4.09 -18.09
N PRO A 35 -4.68 3.76 -18.76
CA PRO A 35 -3.35 3.66 -18.14
C PRO A 35 -2.87 4.93 -17.42
N ALA A 36 -3.41 6.11 -17.76
CA ALA A 36 -3.09 7.35 -17.06
C ALA A 36 -3.40 7.28 -15.55
N ALA A 37 -4.46 6.56 -15.16
CA ALA A 37 -4.87 6.36 -13.77
C ALA A 37 -3.86 5.55 -12.93
N MET A 38 -2.82 4.97 -13.54
CA MET A 38 -1.71 4.33 -12.81
C MET A 38 -0.61 5.32 -12.42
N THR A 39 -0.72 6.59 -12.81
CA THR A 39 0.37 7.56 -12.71
C THR A 39 -0.07 8.85 -12.04
N ARG A 40 0.87 9.50 -11.34
CA ARG A 40 0.70 10.83 -10.72
C ARG A 40 0.29 11.94 -11.67
N ALA A 41 0.43 11.74 -12.98
CA ALA A 41 -0.02 12.70 -13.98
C ALA A 41 -1.56 12.83 -13.98
N HIS A 42 -2.29 11.78 -13.60
CA HIS A 42 -3.75 11.78 -13.54
C HIS A 42 -4.26 12.49 -12.28
N ARG A 43 -4.62 13.77 -12.45
CA ARG A 43 -4.99 14.67 -11.35
C ARG A 43 -6.17 14.23 -10.48
N PRO A 44 -7.22 13.57 -11.01
CA PRO A 44 -8.31 13.05 -10.16
C PRO A 44 -7.85 12.01 -9.13
N GLY A 45 -6.67 11.41 -9.32
CA GLY A 45 -6.07 10.41 -8.46
C GLY A 45 -5.45 9.27 -9.25
N HIS A 46 -4.67 8.44 -8.57
CA HIS A 46 -3.98 7.32 -9.19
C HIS A 46 -3.89 6.12 -8.25
N VAL A 47 -3.72 4.94 -8.85
CA VAL A 47 -3.58 3.69 -8.11
C VAL A 47 -2.21 3.61 -7.45
N THR A 48 -2.19 3.20 -6.19
CA THR A 48 -0.98 2.86 -5.42
C THR A 48 -1.05 1.42 -4.94
N ALA A 49 0.10 0.89 -4.53
CA ALA A 49 0.20 -0.46 -3.98
C ALA A 49 0.95 -0.43 -2.65
N SER A 50 0.31 -0.96 -1.61
CA SER A 50 0.84 -1.01 -0.25
C SER A 50 0.90 -2.43 0.29
N THR A 51 1.76 -2.63 1.28
CA THR A 51 2.00 -3.94 1.90
C THR A 51 2.00 -3.81 3.43
N LEU A 52 1.13 -4.58 4.08
CA LEU A 52 1.23 -4.85 5.50
C LEU A 52 2.17 -6.03 5.70
N ILE A 53 3.35 -5.77 6.27
CA ILE A 53 4.34 -6.82 6.54
C ILE A 53 4.11 -7.38 7.94
N VAL A 54 4.04 -8.71 8.05
CA VAL A 54 3.85 -9.44 9.31
C VAL A 54 5.02 -10.38 9.58
N ASP A 55 5.45 -10.48 10.84
CA ASP A 55 6.47 -11.44 11.27
C ASP A 55 5.88 -12.73 11.90
N ASP A 56 6.77 -13.64 12.30
CA ASP A 56 6.42 -14.91 12.95
C ASP A 56 5.78 -14.74 14.34
N GLN A 57 5.89 -13.55 14.94
CA GLN A 57 5.26 -13.17 16.20
C GLN A 57 3.93 -12.43 15.99
N ARG A 58 3.42 -12.38 14.75
CA ARG A 58 2.18 -11.68 14.39
C ARG A 58 2.24 -10.17 14.66
N ARG A 59 3.43 -9.58 14.65
CA ARG A 59 3.63 -8.12 14.72
C ARG A 59 3.58 -7.56 13.30
N VAL A 60 3.11 -6.32 13.17
CA VAL A 60 3.10 -5.56 11.92
C VAL A 60 4.26 -4.59 11.89
N LEU A 61 4.95 -4.49 10.75
CA LEU A 61 5.94 -3.46 10.52
C LEU A 61 5.25 -2.19 10.02
N LEU A 62 5.52 -1.06 10.68
CA LEU A 62 5.02 0.25 10.27
C LEU A 62 6.20 1.22 10.09
N CYS A 63 6.02 2.19 9.20
CA CYS A 63 6.94 3.30 8.99
C CYS A 63 6.37 4.62 9.55
N LEU A 64 7.22 5.43 10.17
CA LEU A 64 6.90 6.79 10.57
C LEU A 64 7.21 7.73 9.40
N HIS A 65 6.16 8.19 8.72
CA HIS A 65 6.29 9.02 7.53
C HIS A 65 6.80 10.42 7.88
N GLY A 66 7.97 10.82 7.35
CA GLY A 66 8.67 12.03 7.80
C GLY A 66 7.90 13.34 7.63
N ARG A 67 7.10 13.49 6.57
CA ARG A 67 6.28 14.71 6.37
C ARG A 67 4.97 14.73 7.14
N LEU A 68 4.31 13.58 7.29
CA LEU A 68 2.99 13.47 7.91
C LEU A 68 3.08 13.27 9.43
N GLY A 69 4.20 12.76 9.92
CA GLY A 69 4.41 12.47 11.33
C GLY A 69 3.47 11.38 11.85
N MET A 70 2.99 10.49 10.98
CA MET A 70 2.09 9.38 11.30
C MET A 70 2.73 8.04 10.97
N TRP A 71 2.35 7.01 11.74
CA TRP A 71 2.70 5.63 11.45
C TRP A 71 1.75 5.03 10.41
N MET A 72 2.29 4.33 9.42
CA MET A 72 1.53 3.68 8.34
C MET A 72 2.22 2.42 7.82
N GLN A 73 1.48 1.62 7.05
CA GLN A 73 2.07 0.52 6.28
C GLN A 73 3.01 1.05 5.18
N LEU A 74 3.87 0.17 4.66
CA LEU A 74 4.80 0.50 3.59
C LEU A 74 4.08 0.46 2.24
N GLY A 75 4.56 1.22 1.26
CA GLY A 75 3.96 1.27 -0.06
C GLY A 75 4.00 2.63 -0.73
N GLY A 76 3.76 2.62 -2.03
CA GLY A 76 4.02 3.78 -2.84
C GLY A 76 3.40 3.74 -4.22
N HIS A 77 4.02 4.53 -5.11
CA HIS A 77 3.54 4.71 -6.47
C HIS A 77 3.88 3.49 -7.33
N CYS A 78 2.95 3.15 -8.24
CA CYS A 78 3.27 2.25 -9.33
C CYS A 78 4.32 2.88 -10.27
N GLU A 79 5.33 2.11 -10.65
CA GLU A 79 6.35 2.51 -11.60
C GLU A 79 6.13 1.90 -12.99
N PRO A 80 6.66 2.51 -14.07
CA PRO A 80 6.54 1.95 -15.41
C PRO A 80 7.15 0.54 -15.59
N THR A 81 8.05 0.16 -14.70
CA THR A 81 8.72 -1.15 -14.64
C THR A 81 7.87 -2.21 -13.93
N ASP A 82 6.85 -1.82 -13.17
CA ASP A 82 5.96 -2.76 -12.50
C ASP A 82 5.01 -3.40 -13.51
N GLU A 83 5.00 -4.73 -13.59
CA GLU A 83 4.09 -5.45 -14.48
C GLU A 83 2.73 -5.75 -13.82
N THR A 84 2.69 -5.77 -12.48
CA THR A 84 1.53 -6.14 -11.67
C THR A 84 1.43 -5.30 -10.40
N LEU A 85 0.25 -5.21 -9.79
CA LEU A 85 0.09 -4.59 -8.47
C LEU A 85 0.92 -5.29 -7.40
N THR A 86 1.02 -6.62 -7.48
CA THR A 86 1.84 -7.43 -6.56
C THR A 86 3.33 -7.14 -6.72
N SER A 87 3.82 -6.86 -7.93
CA SER A 87 5.22 -6.49 -8.14
C SER A 87 5.53 -5.10 -7.59
N ALA A 88 4.63 -4.13 -7.79
CA ALA A 88 4.75 -2.80 -7.19
C ALA A 88 4.75 -2.88 -5.66
N ALA A 89 3.76 -3.58 -5.08
CA ALA A 89 3.64 -3.75 -3.63
C ALA A 89 4.88 -4.41 -3.00
N LEU A 90 5.43 -5.45 -3.65
CA LEU A 90 6.62 -6.15 -3.18
C LEU A 90 7.89 -5.29 -3.31
N ARG A 91 8.04 -4.56 -4.42
CA ARG A 91 9.16 -3.64 -4.65
C ARG A 91 9.21 -2.58 -3.55
N GLU A 92 8.13 -1.83 -3.37
CA GLU A 92 8.02 -0.79 -2.34
C GLU A 92 8.27 -1.37 -0.94
N ALA A 93 7.64 -2.50 -0.62
CA ALA A 93 7.83 -3.15 0.67
C ALA A 93 9.29 -3.53 0.93
N THR A 94 10.01 -4.06 -0.07
CA THR A 94 11.43 -4.42 0.06
C THR A 94 12.32 -3.18 0.12
N GLU A 95 12.08 -2.16 -0.71
CA GLU A 95 12.87 -0.93 -0.76
C GLU A 95 12.74 -0.12 0.54
N GLU A 96 11.51 0.03 1.05
CA GLU A 96 11.24 0.82 2.25
C GLU A 96 11.58 0.10 3.56
N SER A 97 11.40 -1.23 3.63
CA SER A 97 11.73 -1.99 4.85
C SER A 97 13.19 -2.42 4.93
N GLY A 98 13.89 -2.47 3.80
CA GLY A 98 15.20 -3.10 3.69
C GLY A 98 15.19 -4.63 3.89
N ILE A 99 14.01 -5.27 3.95
CA ILE A 99 13.88 -6.72 4.19
C ILE A 99 13.83 -7.46 2.85
N PRO A 100 14.85 -8.26 2.49
CA PRO A 100 14.79 -9.14 1.35
C PRO A 100 13.95 -10.39 1.65
N GLY A 101 13.45 -11.05 0.61
CA GLY A 101 12.78 -12.35 0.74
C GLY A 101 11.38 -12.30 1.36
N LEU A 102 10.73 -11.12 1.34
CA LEU A 102 9.32 -10.99 1.69
C LEU A 102 8.47 -11.91 0.81
N ARG A 103 7.53 -12.61 1.45
CA ARG A 103 6.58 -13.51 0.77
C ARG A 103 5.22 -12.84 0.73
N LEU A 104 4.87 -12.27 -0.42
CA LEU A 104 3.62 -11.56 -0.62
C LEU A 104 2.46 -12.54 -0.91
N ASP A 105 1.31 -12.31 -0.28
CA ASP A 105 0.03 -12.91 -0.63
C ASP A 105 -0.48 -12.27 -1.93
N PRO A 106 -0.77 -13.05 -2.98
CA PRO A 106 -1.12 -12.48 -4.28
C PRO A 106 -2.49 -11.79 -4.32
N ASP A 107 -3.37 -12.05 -3.34
CA ASP A 107 -4.69 -11.43 -3.30
C ASP A 107 -4.64 -10.14 -2.47
N PRO A 108 -5.34 -9.06 -2.87
CA PRO A 108 -5.46 -7.87 -2.03
C PRO A 108 -6.16 -8.20 -0.70
N ILE A 109 -5.74 -7.62 0.41
CA ILE A 109 -6.40 -7.73 1.72
C ILE A 109 -7.41 -6.59 1.95
N ASP A 110 -7.19 -5.44 1.31
CA ASP A 110 -7.98 -4.24 1.49
C ASP A 110 -7.82 -3.28 0.29
N VAL A 111 -8.77 -2.37 0.11
CA VAL A 111 -8.65 -1.23 -0.81
C VAL A 111 -9.13 0.01 -0.08
N ASP A 112 -8.36 1.08 -0.15
CA ASP A 112 -8.65 2.35 0.50
C ASP A 112 -8.48 3.53 -0.45
N ILE A 113 -9.16 4.62 -0.16
CA ILE A 113 -9.03 5.87 -0.92
C ILE A 113 -8.79 7.01 0.05
N HIS A 114 -7.63 7.64 -0.04
CA HIS A 114 -7.25 8.72 0.85
C HIS A 114 -6.63 9.91 0.12
N ALA A 115 -6.81 11.09 0.69
CA ALA A 115 -6.27 12.32 0.17
C ALA A 115 -4.77 12.44 0.46
N VAL A 116 -4.04 12.91 -0.55
CA VAL A 116 -2.60 13.15 -0.46
C VAL A 116 -2.25 14.49 -1.10
N ARG A 117 -1.01 14.95 -0.85
CA ARG A 117 -0.40 16.00 -1.65
C ARG A 117 0.80 15.43 -2.39
N CYS A 118 0.69 15.31 -3.71
CA CYS A 118 1.75 14.79 -4.57
C CYS A 118 2.03 15.74 -5.74
N GLY A 119 3.29 15.90 -6.12
CA GLY A 119 3.63 16.58 -7.38
C GLY A 119 3.31 15.67 -8.56
N ALA A 120 2.98 16.19 -9.73
CA ALA A 120 2.68 15.33 -10.87
C ALA A 120 3.91 14.69 -11.49
N ALA A 121 5.07 15.34 -11.33
CA ALA A 121 6.39 14.85 -11.73
C ALA A 121 7.43 15.18 -10.64
N PRO A 122 8.60 14.53 -10.62
CA PRO A 122 9.69 14.87 -9.72
C PRO A 122 10.04 16.37 -9.81
N GLY A 123 10.13 17.03 -8.66
CA GLY A 123 10.44 18.46 -8.57
C GLY A 123 9.26 19.43 -8.76
N GLU A 124 8.07 18.94 -9.14
CA GLU A 124 6.88 19.80 -9.23
C GLU A 124 6.22 20.06 -7.87
N PRO A 125 5.55 21.22 -7.69
CA PRO A 125 4.80 21.51 -6.46
C PRO A 125 3.74 20.45 -6.19
N ALA A 126 3.64 20.02 -4.92
CA ALA A 126 2.63 19.07 -4.50
C ALA A 126 1.23 19.73 -4.51
N THR A 127 0.31 19.14 -5.27
CA THR A 127 -1.12 19.52 -5.30
C THR A 127 -1.96 18.42 -4.66
N GLU A 128 -3.20 18.75 -4.30
CA GLU A 128 -4.15 17.76 -3.83
C GLU A 128 -4.39 16.68 -4.90
N SER A 129 -4.44 15.43 -4.46
CA SER A 129 -4.75 14.25 -5.27
C SER A 129 -5.34 13.17 -4.35
N LEU A 130 -5.77 12.05 -4.94
CA LEU A 130 -6.22 10.87 -4.22
C LEU A 130 -5.31 9.69 -4.57
N HIS A 131 -4.91 8.94 -3.54
CA HIS A 131 -4.40 7.59 -3.74
C HIS A 131 -5.57 6.61 -3.67
N TYR A 132 -5.62 5.72 -4.67
CA TYR A 132 -6.51 4.57 -4.71
C TYR A 132 -5.66 3.34 -4.40
N ASP A 133 -5.56 3.04 -3.11
CA ASP A 133 -4.54 2.18 -2.53
C ASP A 133 -5.00 0.74 -2.49
N VAL A 134 -4.32 -0.13 -3.24
CA VAL A 134 -4.55 -1.59 -3.21
C VAL A 134 -3.54 -2.22 -2.26
N ARG A 135 -4.03 -2.87 -1.21
CA ARG A 135 -3.20 -3.33 -0.10
C ARG A 135 -3.04 -4.83 -0.12
N PHE A 136 -1.82 -5.28 0.10
CA PHE A 136 -1.42 -6.68 0.16
C PHE A 136 -0.85 -7.04 1.51
N LEU A 137 -0.81 -8.34 1.79
CA LEU A 137 -0.11 -8.90 2.95
C LEU A 137 1.24 -9.44 2.49
N ALA A 138 2.29 -9.23 3.27
CA ALA A 138 3.52 -10.00 3.12
C ALA A 138 3.96 -10.57 4.47
N VAL A 139 4.56 -11.76 4.43
CA VAL A 139 5.21 -12.37 5.58
C VAL A 139 6.73 -12.23 5.41
N CYS A 140 7.41 -11.71 6.43
CA CYS A 140 8.86 -11.61 6.41
C CYS A 140 9.52 -12.96 6.79
N PRO A 141 10.74 -13.23 6.32
CA PRO A 141 11.46 -14.43 6.75
C PRO A 141 11.81 -14.35 8.25
N PRO A 142 11.88 -15.49 8.97
CA PRO A 142 12.26 -15.51 10.37
C PRO A 142 13.60 -14.80 10.62
N GLY A 143 13.64 -13.92 11.63
CA GLY A 143 14.83 -13.15 11.96
C GLY A 143 15.15 -12.00 11.00
N ALA A 144 14.21 -11.61 10.14
CA ALA A 144 14.32 -10.38 9.36
C ALA A 144 14.56 -9.16 10.27
N ILE A 145 15.45 -8.27 9.82
CA ILE A 145 15.75 -7.01 10.50
C ILE A 145 15.44 -5.90 9.51
N GLU A 146 14.61 -4.95 9.92
CA GLU A 146 14.27 -3.78 9.14
C GLU A 146 15.44 -2.79 9.07
N SER A 147 15.53 -2.07 7.96
CA SER A 147 16.47 -0.99 7.75
C SER A 147 15.74 0.23 7.23
N ILE A 148 15.96 1.37 7.89
CA ILE A 148 15.27 2.63 7.57
C ILE A 148 15.71 3.12 6.17
N SER A 149 14.76 3.39 5.29
CA SER A 149 14.98 4.05 4.00
C SER A 149 15.08 5.59 4.14
N GLU A 150 15.48 6.29 3.08
CA GLU A 150 15.50 7.78 3.09
C GLU A 150 14.11 8.41 3.31
N GLU A 151 13.03 7.67 3.03
CA GLU A 151 11.65 8.17 3.11
C GLU A 151 11.04 8.02 4.51
N SER A 152 11.58 7.09 5.30
CA SER A 152 11.10 6.78 6.65
C SER A 152 11.95 7.47 7.71
N THR A 153 11.30 8.06 8.72
CA THR A 153 12.03 8.59 9.91
C THR A 153 12.28 7.50 10.95
N ALA A 154 11.44 6.48 10.97
CA ALA A 154 11.59 5.29 11.80
C ALA A 154 10.83 4.11 11.18
N LEU A 155 11.27 2.89 11.47
CA LEU A 155 10.54 1.65 11.28
C LEU A 155 10.44 0.95 12.64
N ALA A 156 9.31 0.31 12.91
CA ALA A 156 9.14 -0.47 14.13
C ALA A 156 8.06 -1.53 14.00
N TRP A 157 8.24 -2.62 14.75
CA TRP A 157 7.29 -3.72 14.88
C TRP A 157 6.30 -3.45 16.01
N PHE A 158 5.02 -3.63 15.74
CA PHE A 158 3.94 -3.43 16.71
C PHE A 158 3.03 -4.65 16.76
N THR A 159 2.56 -5.01 17.96
CA THR A 159 1.48 -5.98 18.06
C THR A 159 0.16 -5.33 17.63
N PRO A 160 -0.80 -6.07 17.06
CA PRO A 160 -2.07 -5.49 16.59
C PRO A 160 -2.92 -4.83 17.69
N ASP A 161 -2.69 -5.21 18.94
CA ASP A 161 -3.33 -4.66 20.14
C ASP A 161 -2.55 -3.50 20.79
N ALA A 162 -1.34 -3.17 20.30
CA ALA A 162 -0.50 -2.09 20.82
C ALA A 162 0.10 -1.25 19.67
N LEU A 163 -0.76 -0.76 18.78
CA LEU A 163 -0.38 0.12 17.68
C LEU A 163 0.09 1.50 18.18
N PRO A 164 1.03 2.15 17.47
CA PRO A 164 1.56 3.43 17.87
C PRO A 164 0.55 4.56 17.66
N SER A 165 0.87 5.73 18.22
CA SER A 165 0.14 6.97 17.95
C SER A 165 1.13 8.08 17.60
N PRO A 166 0.84 8.93 16.59
CA PRO A 166 -0.37 8.92 15.76
C PRO A 166 -0.32 7.86 14.64
N LEU A 167 -1.47 7.26 14.33
CA LEU A 167 -1.63 6.20 13.33
C LEU A 167 -2.46 6.70 12.15
N ALA A 168 -2.06 6.36 10.93
CA ALA A 168 -2.90 6.56 9.76
C ALA A 168 -4.17 5.71 9.85
N ALA A 169 -5.34 6.31 9.62
CA ALA A 169 -6.63 5.68 9.84
C ALA A 169 -6.81 4.35 9.07
N GLY A 170 -6.23 4.24 7.88
CA GLY A 170 -6.31 3.05 7.04
C GLY A 170 -5.60 1.82 7.60
N VAL A 171 -4.67 1.96 8.55
CA VAL A 171 -3.91 0.81 9.09
C VAL A 171 -4.84 -0.18 9.79
N THR A 172 -5.79 0.30 10.58
CA THR A 172 -6.68 -0.58 11.35
C THR A 172 -7.59 -1.43 10.46
N GLN A 173 -8.06 -0.87 9.33
CA GLN A 173 -9.01 -1.53 8.41
C GLN A 173 -8.43 -2.84 7.83
N GLN A 174 -7.15 -2.84 7.48
CA GLN A 174 -6.49 -3.97 6.83
C GLN A 174 -6.01 -5.07 7.80
N LEU A 175 -6.01 -4.83 9.12
CA LEU A 175 -5.51 -5.82 10.09
C LEU A 175 -6.34 -7.10 10.11
N ALA A 176 -7.66 -7.00 10.30
CA ALA A 176 -8.51 -8.18 10.39
C ALA A 176 -8.47 -9.02 9.09
N PRO A 177 -8.58 -8.43 7.89
CA PRO A 177 -8.38 -9.16 6.64
C PRO A 177 -7.00 -9.81 6.50
N ALA A 178 -5.93 -9.11 6.88
CA ALA A 178 -4.58 -9.68 6.85
C ALA A 178 -4.44 -10.90 7.75
N PHE A 179 -4.89 -10.79 9.00
CA PHE A 179 -4.77 -11.87 9.98
C PHE A 179 -5.66 -13.07 9.69
N ALA A 180 -6.67 -12.93 8.83
CA ALA A 180 -7.47 -14.05 8.35
C ALA A 180 -6.72 -14.92 7.30
N ARG A 181 -5.55 -14.48 6.82
CA ARG A 181 -4.76 -15.15 5.76
C ARG A 181 -3.43 -15.75 6.23
N LEU A 182 -3.10 -15.60 7.51
CA LEU A 182 -1.91 -16.21 8.14
C LEU A 182 -2.25 -17.59 8.71
#